data_AF-A0A353N9J5-F1
#
_entry.id   AF-A0A353N9J5-F1
#
_cell.length_a   1.000
_cell.length_b   1.000
_cell.length_c   1.000
_cell.angle_alpha   90.00
_cell.angle_beta   90.00
_cell.angle_gamma   90.00
#
_symmetry.space_group_name_H-M   'P 1'
#
loop_
_entity.id
_entity.type
_entity.pdbx_description
1 polymer ?
#
loop_
_entity_poly.entity_id
_entity_poly.type
_entity_poly.pdbx_seq_one_letter_code
_entity_poly.pdbx_strand_id
1 'polypeptide(L)'
;AVLLAAQIRLWKALYVILLFFIVNQLETVVIFPRIIGGKLGLHPLGVIFLLLIGGELFGFGGIVFAVPIGAVLQVIFKYYWKKRVIDRE
;
A
#
# COMPACT_ATOMS: atom_id res chain seq x y z
N ALA A 1 16.50 15.93 -9.30
CA ALA A 1 16.13 16.69 -10.51
C ALA A 1 15.85 18.17 -10.22
N VAL A 2 14.85 18.51 -9.38
CA VAL A 2 14.48 19.90 -9.07
C VAL A 2 15.63 20.72 -8.46
N LEU A 3 16.36 20.16 -7.49
CA LEU A 3 17.51 20.83 -6.86
C LEU A 3 18.64 21.15 -7.86
N LEU A 4 18.83 20.31 -8.88
CA LEU A 4 19.82 20.54 -9.94
C LEU A 4 19.37 21.66 -10.90
N ALA A 5 18.06 21.75 -11.19
CA ALA A 5 17.50 22.80 -12.04
C ALA A 5 17.53 24.18 -11.37
N ALA A 6 17.38 24.22 -10.04
CA ALA A 6 17.43 25.45 -9.24
C ALA A 6 18.80 26.16 -9.29
N GLN A 7 19.89 25.39 -9.39
CA GLN A 7 21.24 25.97 -9.46
C GLN A 7 21.57 26.66 -10.79
N ILE A 8 20.83 26.34 -11.86
CA ILE A 8 21.11 26.86 -13.21
C ILE A 8 20.36 28.17 -13.47
N ARG A 9 19.07 28.26 -13.09
CA ARG A 9 18.22 29.46 -13.17
C ARG A 9 16.85 29.17 -12.56
N LEU A 10 16.37 30.05 -11.68
CA LEU A 10 15.10 29.89 -10.94
C LEU A 10 13.88 29.64 -11.84
N TRP A 11 13.83 30.29 -13.01
CA TRP A 11 12.77 30.10 -14.00
C TRP A 11 12.69 28.68 -14.58
N LYS A 12 13.83 28.01 -14.78
CA LYS A 12 13.85 26.61 -15.26
C LYS A 12 13.39 25.64 -14.17
N ALA A 13 13.67 25.96 -12.90
CA ALA A 13 13.22 25.14 -11.78
C ALA A 13 11.69 25.11 -11.66
N LEU A 14 11.01 26.23 -11.90
CA LEU A 14 9.54 26.31 -11.90
C LEU A 14 8.91 25.36 -12.94
N TYR A 15 9.43 25.35 -14.17
CA TYR A 15 8.95 24.43 -15.22
C TYR A 15 9.18 22.95 -14.87
N VAL A 16 10.35 22.62 -14.31
CA VAL A 16 10.65 21.24 -13.89
C VAL A 16 9.74 20.81 -12.76
N ILE A 17 9.50 21.67 -11.76
CA ILE A 17 8.57 21.37 -10.65
C ILE A 17 7.17 21.10 -11.17
N LEU A 18 6.65 21.96 -12.04
CA LEU A 18 5.31 21.81 -12.59
C LEU A 18 5.17 20.51 -13.38
N LEU A 19 6.14 20.20 -14.23
CA LEU A 19 6.14 18.98 -15.03
C LEU A 19 6.26 17.74 -14.14
N PHE A 20 7.14 17.76 -13.14
CA PHE A 20 7.31 16.65 -12.20
C PHE A 20 6.04 16.43 -11.37
N PHE A 21 5.39 17.51 -10.94
CA PHE A 21 4.12 17.43 -10.22
C PHE A 21 3.05 16.75 -11.07
N ILE A 22 2.84 17.18 -12.32
CA ILE A 22 1.85 16.58 -13.21
C ILE A 22 2.13 15.09 -13.43
N VAL A 23 3.39 14.73 -13.70
CA VAL A 23 3.78 13.32 -13.92
C VAL A 23 3.57 12.49 -12.66
N ASN A 24 3.96 12.99 -11.47
CA ASN A 24 3.76 12.28 -10.21
C ASN A 24 2.27 12.11 -9.87
N GLN A 25 1.44 13.10 -10.19
CA GLN A 25 0.00 12.99 -10.00
C GLN A 25 -0.60 11.90 -10.89
N LEU A 26 -0.20 11.83 -12.16
CA LEU A 26 -0.63 10.75 -13.06
C LEU A 26 -0.14 9.38 -12.59
N GLU A 27 1.09 9.31 -12.10
CA GLU A 27 1.66 8.08 -11.56
C GLU A 27 0.86 7.59 -10.35
N THR A 28 0.64 8.45 -9.38
CA THR A 28 -0.02 8.10 -8.11
C THR A 28 -1.50 7.72 -8.31
N VAL A 29 -2.21 8.42 -9.19
CA VAL A 29 -3.67 8.23 -9.39
C VAL A 29 -4.00 7.10 -10.36
N VAL A 30 -3.19 6.90 -11.41
CA VAL A 30 -3.56 5.99 -12.51
C VAL A 30 -2.60 4.81 -12.63
N ILE A 31 -1.30 5.08 -12.60
CA ILE A 31 -0.28 4.05 -12.85
C ILE A 31 -0.16 3.14 -11.63
N PHE A 32 -0.01 3.71 -10.44
CA PHE A 32 0.18 2.99 -9.18
C PHE A 32 -0.98 2.01 -8.88
N PRO A 33 -2.27 2.43 -8.97
CA PRO A 33 -3.38 1.51 -8.68
C PRO A 33 -3.55 0.43 -9.75
N ARG A 34 -3.17 0.71 -11.00
CA ARG A 34 -3.26 -0.26 -12.10
C ARG A 34 -2.16 -1.32 -12.03
N ILE A 35 -0.96 -0.94 -11.59
CA ILE A 35 0.18 -1.87 -11.43
C ILE A 35 0.00 -2.73 -10.17
N ILE A 36 -0.42 -2.13 -9.05
CA ILE A 36 -0.49 -2.79 -7.73
C ILE A 36 -1.92 -3.31 -7.48
N GLY A 37 -2.68 -3.51 -8.55
CA GLY A 37 -4.12 -3.78 -8.56
C GLY A 37 -4.55 -4.84 -7.56
N GLY A 38 -5.03 -4.39 -6.41
CA GLY A 38 -5.60 -5.26 -5.38
C GLY A 38 -5.40 -4.69 -3.99
N LYS A 39 -6.39 -3.91 -3.50
CA LYS A 39 -6.54 -3.73 -2.05
C LYS A 39 -6.58 -5.13 -1.43
N LEU A 40 -5.81 -5.38 -0.37
CA LEU A 40 -5.65 -6.69 0.29
C LEU A 40 -6.96 -7.37 0.72
N GLY A 41 -8.10 -6.69 0.60
CA GLY A 41 -9.42 -7.21 0.95
C GLY A 41 -9.63 -7.33 2.46
N LEU A 42 -8.73 -6.75 3.26
CA LEU A 42 -8.85 -6.67 4.72
C LEU A 42 -10.04 -5.79 5.09
N HIS A 43 -10.95 -6.36 5.87
CA HIS A 43 -12.06 -5.60 6.44
C HIS A 43 -11.52 -4.61 7.49
N PRO A 44 -11.96 -3.34 7.54
CA PRO A 44 -11.47 -2.35 8.51
C PRO A 44 -11.51 -2.82 9.97
N LEU A 45 -12.58 -3.53 10.36
CA LEU A 45 -12.65 -4.15 11.69
C LEU A 45 -11.55 -5.19 11.93
N GLY A 46 -11.21 -6.00 10.93
CA GLY A 46 -10.15 -7.00 11.03
C GLY A 46 -8.79 -6.36 11.29
N VAL A 47 -8.52 -5.21 10.66
CA VAL A 47 -7.29 -4.43 10.91
C VAL A 47 -7.23 -3.93 12.35
N ILE A 48 -8.35 -3.42 12.89
CA ILE A 48 -8.42 -2.98 14.31
C ILE A 48 -8.11 -4.15 15.24
N PHE A 49 -8.71 -5.32 15.03
CA PHE A 49 -8.41 -6.51 15.83
C PHE A 49 -6.95 -6.94 15.75
N LEU A 50 -6.37 -6.95 14.55
CA LEU A 50 -4.96 -7.28 14.36
C LEU A 50 -4.05 -6.31 15.11
N LEU A 51 -4.35 -5.01 15.07
CA LEU A 51 -3.60 -3.98 15.79
C LEU A 51 -3.70 -4.14 17.31
N LEU A 52 -4.88 -4.43 17.84
CA LEU A 52 -5.09 -4.69 19.26
C LEU A 52 -4.32 -5.93 19.73
N ILE A 53 -4.44 -7.03 19.00
CA ILE A 53 -3.75 -8.30 19.32
C ILE A 53 -2.23 -8.13 19.20
N GLY A 54 -1.75 -7.53 18.11
CA GLY A 54 -0.32 -7.28 17.90
C GLY A 54 0.26 -6.33 18.95
N GLY A 55 -0.46 -5.25 19.26
CA GLY A 55 -0.07 -4.29 20.29
C GLY A 55 0.03 -4.92 21.68
N GLU A 56 -0.90 -5.79 22.05
CA GLU A 56 -0.86 -6.47 23.35
C GLU A 56 0.29 -7.50 23.44
N LEU A 57 0.54 -8.25 22.37
CA LEU A 57 1.53 -9.34 22.40
C LEU A 57 2.99 -8.86 22.32
N PHE A 58 3.27 -7.84 21.51
CA PHE A 58 4.65 -7.39 21.21
C PHE A 58 4.82 -5.86 21.30
N GLY A 59 3.85 -5.14 21.86
CA GLY A 59 3.89 -3.68 21.99
C GLY A 59 3.94 -2.98 20.63
N PHE A 60 4.77 -1.95 20.54
CA PHE A 60 4.94 -1.18 19.31
C PHE A 60 5.38 -2.04 18.11
N GLY A 61 6.28 -3.00 18.33
CA GLY A 61 6.72 -3.91 17.27
C GLY A 61 5.57 -4.72 16.70
N GLY A 62 4.68 -5.22 17.56
CA GLY A 62 3.50 -5.97 17.14
C GLY A 62 2.51 -5.13 16.35
N ILE A 63 2.39 -3.83 16.63
CA ILE A 63 1.55 -2.90 15.84
C ILE A 63 2.08 -2.74 14.42
N VAL A 64 3.39 -2.58 14.25
CA VAL A 64 4.04 -2.44 12.93
C VAL A 64 3.83 -3.69 12.07
N PHE A 65 3.95 -4.88 12.69
CA PHE A 65 3.83 -6.15 11.98
C PHE A 65 2.41 -6.74 11.93
N ALA A 66 1.46 -6.21 12.70
CA ALA A 66 0.09 -6.72 12.78
C ALA A 66 -0.62 -6.77 11.43
N VAL A 67 -0.53 -5.67 10.66
CA VAL A 67 -1.19 -5.56 9.35
C VAL A 67 -0.58 -6.51 8.31
N PRO A 68 0.75 -6.52 8.07
CA PRO A 68 1.32 -7.43 7.07
C PRO A 68 1.11 -8.90 7.43
N ILE A 69 1.25 -9.30 8.70
CA ILE A 69 0.99 -10.69 9.13
C ILE A 69 -0.47 -11.06 8.92
N GLY A 70 -1.39 -10.21 9.35
CA GLY A 70 -2.83 -10.44 9.18
C GLY A 70 -3.27 -10.51 7.72
N ALA A 71 -2.66 -9.71 6.84
CA ALA A 71 -2.87 -9.79 5.40
C ALA A 71 -2.48 -11.15 4.82
N VAL A 72 -1.29 -11.65 5.19
CA VAL A 72 -0.80 -12.97 4.75
C VAL A 72 -1.74 -14.07 5.22
N LEU A 73 -2.14 -14.05 6.49
CA LEU A 73 -3.10 -15.02 7.04
C LEU A 73 -4.42 -14.99 6.29
N GLN A 74 -4.98 -13.81 6.00
CA GLN A 74 -6.23 -13.70 5.26
C GLN A 74 -6.13 -14.30 3.85
N VAL A 75 -5.02 -14.07 3.14
CA VAL A 75 -4.78 -14.65 1.81
C VAL A 75 -4.74 -16.17 1.89
N ILE A 76 -4.05 -16.72 2.89
CA ILE A 76 -3.98 -18.17 3.13
C ILE A 76 -5.38 -18.74 3.39
N PHE A 77 -6.14 -18.13 4.30
CA PHE A 77 -7.51 -18.55 4.60
C PHE A 77 -8.41 -18.52 3.37
N LYS A 78 -8.34 -17.44 2.58
CA LYS A 78 -9.12 -17.29 1.36
C LYS A 78 -8.73 -18.33 0.31
N TYR A 79 -7.44 -18.65 0.18
CA TYR A 79 -6.96 -19.68 -0.73
C TYR A 79 -7.49 -21.06 -0.35
N TYR A 80 -7.36 -21.46 0.93
CA TYR A 80 -7.89 -22.75 1.39
C TYR A 80 -9.41 -22.84 1.33
N TRP A 81 -10.13 -21.76 1.66
CA TRP A 81 -11.58 -21.73 1.58
C TRP A 81 -12.08 -21.86 0.14
N LYS A 82 -11.48 -21.11 -0.79
CA LYS A 82 -11.80 -21.19 -2.21
C LYS A 82 -11.51 -22.59 -2.76
N LYS A 83 -10.38 -23.19 -2.37
CA LYS A 83 -10.03 -24.56 -2.77
C LYS A 83 -11.06 -25.59 -2.29
N ARG A 84 -11.52 -25.50 -1.03
CA ARG A 84 -12.53 -26.42 -0.48
C ARG A 84 -13.92 -26.29 -1.09
N VAL A 85 -14.28 -25.11 -1.61
CA VAL A 85 -15.59 -24.88 -2.22
C VAL A 85 -15.63 -25.36 -3.68
N ILE A 86 -14.51 -25.28 -4.40
CA ILE A 86 -14.44 -25.68 -5.82
C ILE A 86 -14.34 -27.21 -5.97
N ASP A 87 -13.70 -27.94 -5.05
CA ASP A 87 -13.66 -29.41 -5.05
C ASP A 87 -15.01 -30.09 -4.72
N ARG A 88 -16.11 -29.32 -4.62
CA ARG A 88 -17.48 -29.84 -4.38
C ARG A 88 -18.38 -29.87 -5.62
N GLU A 89 -17.87 -29.47 -6.79
CA GLU A 89 -18.52 -29.68 -8.10
C GLU A 89 -17.74 -30.71 -8.92
#